data_AF-A0AAJ2BXD0-F1
#
_entry.id   AF-A0AAJ2BXD0-F1
#
_cell.length_a   1.000
_cell.length_b   1.000
_cell.length_c   1.000
_cell.angle_alpha   90.00
_cell.angle_beta   90.00
_cell.angle_gamma   90.00
#
_symmetry.space_group_name_H-M   'P 1'
#
loop_
_entity.id
_entity.type
_entity.pdbx_description
1 polymer ?
#
loop_
_entity_poly.entity_id
_entity_poly.type
_entity_poly.pdbx_seq_one_letter_code
_entity_poly.pdbx_strand_id
1 'polypeptide(L)'
;MAQNTSDLINYFLAIDEQHIDFLGKIRHWDNLKIGTEDNLYWVKNLSYEQIDSLEVKTIPFKTIYYAQENKLFKQGSLLPERTIPTLLWTPIERGLSIELPNYNFNYFGINEKVEIKLVESDSEKPVVGMLVKKHILEAYIQHAPAIRFQKLEWVIINDESIFIVGEPNLPIQGDIFWKINNFFLPIGYAFEFPILINIIAKTINPTSQNYIIYYTQNDYYLINKYDFQPLSISSFRLSFYNL
;
A
#
# COMPACT_ATOMS: atom_id res chain seq x y z
N MET A 1 -16.78 46.72 24.56
CA MET A 1 -15.48 46.13 24.96
C MET A 1 -15.02 45.24 23.80
N ALA A 2 -13.82 45.55 23.29
CA ALA A 2 -13.02 44.83 22.28
C ALA A 2 -13.74 44.32 21.01
N GLN A 3 -13.96 45.22 20.05
CA GLN A 3 -14.09 44.82 18.64
C GLN A 3 -12.74 44.29 18.15
N ASN A 4 -12.74 43.08 17.59
CA ASN A 4 -11.61 42.44 16.92
C ASN A 4 -11.01 43.36 15.85
N THR A 5 -9.96 44.10 16.20
CA THR A 5 -9.15 44.91 15.27
C THR A 5 -7.98 44.13 14.66
N SER A 6 -7.85 42.84 14.99
CA SER A 6 -6.78 41.96 14.49
C SER A 6 -6.99 41.51 13.03
N ASP A 7 -8.18 41.70 12.45
CA ASP A 7 -8.54 41.17 11.11
C ASP A 7 -8.00 41.98 9.93
N LEU A 8 -7.32 43.11 10.16
CA LEU A 8 -6.82 43.98 9.08
C LEU A 8 -5.29 44.09 9.02
N ILE A 9 -4.58 43.46 9.94
CA ILE A 9 -3.10 43.50 9.96
C ILE A 9 -2.59 42.37 9.07
N ASN A 10 -2.12 42.74 7.87
CA ASN A 10 -1.45 41.81 6.97
C ASN A 10 0.00 41.61 7.41
N TYR A 11 0.39 40.35 7.59
CA TYR A 11 1.77 39.99 7.88
C TYR A 11 2.54 39.63 6.61
N PHE A 12 3.83 39.92 6.66
CA PHE A 12 4.79 39.66 5.60
C PHE A 12 5.97 38.89 6.18
N LEU A 13 6.54 38.01 5.39
CA LEU A 13 7.77 37.29 5.70
C LEU A 13 8.78 37.60 4.60
N ALA A 14 10.00 37.98 4.97
CA ALA A 14 11.11 38.15 4.05
C ALA A 14 12.20 37.13 4.37
N ILE A 15 12.80 36.55 3.34
CA ILE A 15 13.91 35.61 3.43
C ILE A 15 14.87 35.83 2.25
N ASP A 16 16.16 35.57 2.47
CA ASP A 16 17.17 35.65 1.41
C ASP A 16 16.98 34.52 0.38
N GLU A 17 17.33 34.77 -0.88
CA GLU A 17 17.31 33.79 -1.97
C GLU A 17 18.04 32.49 -1.61
N GLN A 18 19.18 32.56 -0.90
CA GLN A 18 19.94 31.38 -0.47
C GLN A 18 19.18 30.45 0.49
N HIS A 19 18.04 30.91 1.02
CA HIS A 19 17.26 30.26 2.05
C HIS A 19 15.80 30.03 1.60
N ILE A 20 15.51 30.22 0.31
CA ILE A 20 14.17 30.06 -0.26
C ILE A 20 13.57 28.68 -0.01
N ASP A 21 14.39 27.62 -0.03
CA ASP A 21 13.96 26.23 0.16
C ASP A 21 13.22 26.01 1.50
N PHE A 22 13.53 26.80 2.52
CA PHE A 22 12.85 26.70 3.81
C PHE A 22 11.38 27.13 3.75
N LEU A 23 10.98 27.93 2.74
CA LEU A 23 9.57 28.29 2.51
C LEU A 23 8.73 27.11 2.02
N GLY A 24 9.35 25.98 1.63
CA GLY A 24 8.63 24.78 1.20
C GLY A 24 7.58 24.29 2.22
N LYS A 25 7.82 24.54 3.52
CA LYS A 25 6.88 24.18 4.61
C LYS A 25 5.52 24.88 4.50
N ILE A 26 5.48 26.10 3.99
CA ILE A 26 4.27 26.93 3.91
C ILE A 26 3.71 27.01 2.49
N ARG A 27 4.29 26.27 1.54
CA ARG A 27 3.87 26.25 0.12
C ARG A 27 2.43 25.80 -0.08
N HIS A 28 1.90 24.96 0.81
CA HIS A 28 0.57 24.37 0.73
C HIS A 28 -0.57 25.34 1.13
N TRP A 29 -0.27 26.60 1.46
CA TRP A 29 -1.28 27.58 1.85
C TRP A 29 -1.73 28.44 0.66
N ASP A 30 -3.00 28.28 0.26
CA ASP A 30 -3.58 28.91 -0.93
C ASP A 30 -3.69 30.45 -0.85
N ASN A 31 -3.75 31.01 0.36
CA ASN A 31 -3.90 32.45 0.57
C ASN A 31 -2.61 33.23 0.31
N LEU A 32 -1.47 32.54 0.32
CA LEU A 32 -0.15 33.16 0.28
C LEU A 32 0.26 33.56 -1.13
N LYS A 33 0.92 34.71 -1.21
CA LYS A 33 1.56 35.19 -2.44
C LYS A 33 3.01 35.49 -2.18
N ILE A 34 3.85 35.19 -3.17
CA ILE A 34 5.28 35.43 -3.15
C ILE A 34 5.67 36.46 -4.22
N GLY A 35 6.65 37.29 -3.90
CA GLY A 35 7.24 38.27 -4.80
C GLY A 35 8.75 38.34 -4.56
N THR A 36 9.49 38.80 -5.57
CA THR A 36 10.94 38.93 -5.52
C THR A 36 11.35 40.38 -5.65
N GLU A 37 12.32 40.78 -4.83
CA GLU A 37 12.94 42.10 -4.83
C GLU A 37 14.44 41.92 -4.61
N ASP A 38 15.25 42.23 -5.62
CA ASP A 38 16.69 41.96 -5.62
C ASP A 38 16.99 40.49 -5.23
N ASN A 39 17.65 40.26 -4.08
CA ASN A 39 17.97 38.93 -3.55
C ASN A 39 17.04 38.50 -2.39
N LEU A 40 15.90 39.17 -2.21
CA LEU A 40 14.94 38.91 -1.15
C LEU A 40 13.62 38.37 -1.71
N TYR A 41 13.20 37.24 -1.14
CA TYR A 41 11.88 36.67 -1.35
C TYR A 41 10.92 37.14 -0.26
N TRP A 42 9.77 37.61 -0.72
CA TRP A 42 8.73 38.15 0.11
C TRP A 42 7.48 37.30 0.02
N VAL A 43 6.93 36.91 1.16
CA VAL A 43 5.64 36.25 1.29
C VAL A 43 4.67 37.19 1.97
N LYS A 44 3.46 37.36 1.43
CA LYS A 44 2.40 38.19 2.00
C LYS A 44 1.10 37.43 2.20
N ASN A 45 0.15 38.08 2.88
CA ASN A 45 -1.15 37.56 3.28
C ASN A 45 -1.06 36.49 4.38
N LEU A 46 -0.01 36.51 5.19
CA LEU A 46 0.07 35.66 6.37
C LEU A 46 -0.94 36.19 7.41
N SER A 47 -1.78 35.30 7.94
CA SER A 47 -2.64 35.61 9.07
C SER A 47 -1.85 35.60 10.39
N TYR A 48 -2.43 36.17 11.44
CA TYR A 48 -1.83 36.09 12.78
C TYR A 48 -1.61 34.64 13.23
N GLU A 49 -2.59 33.76 12.99
CA GLU A 49 -2.51 32.33 13.29
C GLU A 49 -1.38 31.65 12.51
N GLN A 50 -1.23 31.98 11.23
CA GLN A 50 -0.16 31.44 10.38
C GLN A 50 1.22 31.90 10.85
N ILE A 51 1.37 33.15 11.30
CA ILE A 51 2.63 33.64 11.86
C ILE A 51 3.00 32.90 13.16
N ASP A 52 2.01 32.57 13.99
CA ASP A 52 2.23 31.88 15.25
C ASP A 52 2.37 30.34 15.11
N SER A 53 2.11 29.81 13.91
CA SER A 53 2.22 28.39 13.58
C SER A 53 3.65 27.83 13.70
N LEU A 54 3.75 26.52 13.90
CA LEU A 54 5.04 25.83 13.96
C LEU A 54 5.78 25.90 12.61
N GLU A 55 5.02 25.82 11.52
CA GLU A 55 5.49 25.87 10.14
C GLU A 55 6.28 27.15 9.91
N VAL A 56 5.72 28.31 10.27
CA VAL A 56 6.42 29.60 10.14
C VAL A 56 7.52 29.72 11.19
N LYS A 57 7.27 29.41 12.46
CA LYS A 57 8.27 29.54 13.55
C LYS A 57 9.55 28.76 13.27
N THR A 58 9.47 27.60 12.63
CA THR A 58 10.64 26.76 12.32
C THR A 58 11.39 27.13 11.04
N ILE A 59 10.97 28.14 10.27
CA ILE A 59 11.74 28.65 9.13
C ILE A 59 12.94 29.46 9.65
N PRO A 60 14.20 29.05 9.37
CA PRO A 60 15.38 29.81 9.78
C PRO A 60 15.57 31.06 8.89
N PHE A 61 16.36 32.03 9.38
CA PHE A 61 16.77 33.24 8.64
C PHE A 61 15.64 34.12 8.08
N LYS A 62 14.41 33.94 8.54
CA LYS A 62 13.27 34.78 8.19
C LYS A 62 13.26 36.10 8.97
N THR A 63 12.69 37.12 8.37
CA THR A 63 12.24 38.34 9.07
C THR A 63 10.75 38.52 8.86
N ILE A 64 10.00 38.69 9.95
CA ILE A 64 8.55 38.91 9.91
C ILE A 64 8.27 40.40 10.08
N TYR A 65 7.33 40.89 9.28
CA TYR A 65 6.82 42.25 9.32
C TYR A 65 5.31 42.26 9.45
N TYR A 66 4.76 43.33 10.00
CA TYR A 66 3.35 43.65 9.93
C TYR A 66 3.16 44.97 9.19
N ALA A 67 2.08 45.07 8.42
CA ALA A 67 1.76 46.25 7.63
C ALA A 67 0.82 47.19 8.39
N GLN A 68 1.14 48.48 8.39
CA GLN A 68 0.29 49.56 8.88
C GLN A 68 0.53 50.81 8.03
N GLU A 69 -0.54 51.45 7.53
CA GLU A 69 -0.46 52.72 6.77
C GLU A 69 0.56 52.68 5.61
N ASN A 70 0.57 51.58 4.85
CA ASN A 70 1.48 51.34 3.72
C ASN A 70 2.98 51.25 4.09
N LYS A 71 3.29 51.13 5.39
CA LYS A 71 4.63 50.88 5.93
C LYS A 71 4.70 49.50 6.57
N LEU A 72 5.89 48.94 6.57
CA LEU A 72 6.23 47.67 7.19
C LEU A 72 7.03 47.93 8.46
N PHE A 73 6.57 47.28 9.53
CA PHE A 73 7.17 47.31 10.84
C PHE A 73 7.66 45.91 11.16
N LYS A 74 8.92 45.79 11.58
CA LYS A 74 9.46 44.50 12.01
C LYS A 74 8.70 43.98 13.22
N GLN A 75 8.44 42.68 13.28
CA GLN A 75 7.77 42.07 14.42
C GLN A 75 8.55 42.37 15.71
N GLY A 76 7.89 43.02 16.68
CA GLY A 76 8.48 43.48 17.93
C GLY A 76 9.08 44.90 17.90
N SER A 77 9.09 45.58 16.75
CA SER A 77 9.50 46.99 16.63
C SER A 77 8.28 47.90 16.50
N LEU A 78 8.34 49.09 17.10
CA LEU A 78 7.34 50.16 16.96
C LEU A 78 7.70 51.18 15.86
N LEU A 79 8.89 51.07 15.28
CA LEU A 79 9.38 51.98 14.25
C LEU A 79 9.21 51.38 12.85
N PRO A 80 8.76 52.17 11.86
CA PRO A 80 8.66 51.71 10.49
C PRO A 80 10.07 51.49 9.95
N GLU A 81 10.30 50.31 9.36
CA GLU A 81 11.59 49.97 8.77
C GLU A 81 11.63 50.35 7.28
N ARG A 82 10.52 50.10 6.57
CA ARG A 82 10.40 50.36 5.13
C ARG A 82 8.95 50.51 4.68
N THR A 83 8.75 50.92 3.44
CA THR A 83 7.42 50.89 2.77
C THR A 83 7.12 49.48 2.24
N ILE A 84 5.84 49.17 2.02
CA ILE A 84 5.46 47.92 1.36
C ILE A 84 6.02 47.93 -0.07
N PRO A 85 6.76 46.90 -0.50
CA PRO A 85 7.36 46.86 -1.82
C PRO A 85 6.31 46.62 -2.91
N THR A 86 6.48 47.27 -4.05
CA THR A 86 5.59 47.13 -5.21
C THR A 86 6.06 45.99 -6.10
N LEU A 87 5.75 44.75 -5.70
CA LEU A 87 6.22 43.54 -6.39
C LEU A 87 5.15 42.89 -7.26
N LEU A 88 5.59 42.10 -8.23
CA LEU A 88 4.71 41.17 -8.94
C LEU A 88 4.39 39.98 -8.03
N TRP A 89 3.20 39.99 -7.44
CA TRP A 89 2.76 38.96 -6.51
C TRP A 89 2.19 37.75 -7.25
N THR A 90 2.84 36.61 -7.13
CA THR A 90 2.38 35.32 -7.67
C THR A 90 1.91 34.40 -6.55
N PRO A 91 0.98 33.46 -6.79
CA PRO A 91 0.66 32.42 -5.80
C PRO A 91 1.93 31.66 -5.36
N ILE A 92 2.05 31.38 -4.07
CA ILE A 92 3.28 30.79 -3.50
C ILE A 92 3.68 29.46 -4.18
N GLU A 93 2.70 28.65 -4.56
CA GLU A 93 2.92 27.38 -5.26
C GLU A 93 3.65 27.53 -6.60
N ARG A 94 3.38 28.64 -7.31
CA ARG A 94 4.01 28.94 -8.60
C ARG A 94 5.39 29.54 -8.41
N GLY A 95 5.56 30.44 -7.43
CA GLY A 95 6.86 31.05 -7.16
C GLY A 95 7.86 30.08 -6.54
N LEU A 96 7.40 29.05 -5.83
CA LEU A 96 8.20 27.91 -5.36
C LEU A 96 7.95 26.70 -6.27
N SER A 97 8.34 26.80 -7.53
CA SER A 97 8.16 25.68 -8.47
C SER A 97 9.05 24.51 -8.06
N ILE A 98 8.45 23.33 -7.92
CA ILE A 98 9.20 22.08 -7.73
C ILE A 98 9.53 21.55 -9.11
N GLU A 99 10.82 21.51 -9.44
CA GLU A 99 11.29 20.67 -10.52
C GLU A 99 11.22 19.23 -10.03
N LEU A 100 10.18 18.51 -10.46
CA LEU A 100 10.23 17.05 -10.36
C LEU A 100 11.42 16.59 -11.22
N PRO A 101 12.25 15.66 -10.74
CA PRO A 101 13.32 15.12 -11.56
C PRO A 101 12.68 14.66 -12.87
N ASN A 102 13.26 15.08 -14.01
CA ASN A 102 12.83 14.62 -15.31
C ASN A 102 12.76 13.09 -15.25
N TYR A 103 11.55 12.53 -15.37
CA TYR A 103 11.38 11.09 -15.48
C TYR A 103 12.31 10.65 -16.61
N ASN A 104 13.32 9.85 -16.27
CA ASN A 104 14.26 9.40 -17.26
C ASN A 104 13.54 8.41 -18.16
N PHE A 105 12.97 8.89 -19.28
CA PHE A 105 12.39 8.03 -20.30
C PHE A 105 13.44 7.12 -20.96
N ASN A 106 14.73 7.28 -20.65
CA ASN A 106 15.79 6.33 -21.00
C ASN A 106 15.88 5.10 -20.08
N TYR A 107 14.81 4.72 -19.37
CA TYR A 107 14.64 3.30 -19.01
C TYR A 107 14.35 2.48 -20.27
N PHE A 108 15.32 2.45 -21.18
CA PHE A 108 15.55 1.36 -22.10
C PHE A 108 15.91 0.14 -21.23
N GLY A 109 14.93 -0.74 -20.96
CA GLY A 109 15.23 -2.05 -20.41
C GLY A 109 14.63 -2.41 -19.05
N ILE A 110 13.37 -2.06 -18.75
CA ILE A 110 12.58 -2.94 -17.86
C ILE A 110 12.12 -4.18 -18.63
N ASN A 111 13.09 -4.92 -19.19
CA ASN A 111 12.93 -6.33 -19.54
C ASN A 111 13.13 -7.21 -18.31
N GLU A 112 13.52 -6.63 -17.17
CA GLU A 112 13.65 -7.32 -15.90
C GLU A 112 12.27 -7.83 -15.48
N LYS A 113 12.07 -9.13 -15.70
CA LYS A 113 10.91 -9.85 -15.20
C LYS A 113 11.19 -10.17 -13.75
N VAL A 114 10.31 -9.73 -12.85
CA VAL A 114 10.32 -10.21 -11.48
C VAL A 114 9.94 -11.68 -11.52
N GLU A 115 10.88 -12.54 -11.14
CA GLU A 115 10.63 -13.96 -11.00
C GLU A 115 9.84 -14.18 -9.71
N ILE A 116 8.67 -14.81 -9.83
CA ILE A 116 7.88 -15.19 -8.66
C ILE A 116 8.56 -16.42 -8.07
N LYS A 117 8.81 -16.43 -6.76
CA LYS A 117 9.40 -17.57 -6.04
C LYS A 117 8.69 -17.81 -4.72
N LEU A 118 8.65 -19.07 -4.33
CA LEU A 118 8.38 -19.46 -2.96
C LEU A 118 9.70 -19.56 -2.20
N VAL A 119 9.72 -19.01 -0.99
CA VAL A 119 10.85 -19.08 -0.04
C VAL A 119 10.39 -19.80 1.22
N GLU A 120 11.34 -20.39 1.95
CA GLU A 120 11.08 -20.98 3.25
C GLU A 120 10.50 -19.92 4.21
N SER A 121 9.53 -20.32 5.01
CA SER A 121 8.85 -19.46 5.97
C SER A 121 8.99 -20.02 7.37
N ASP A 122 9.49 -19.19 8.29
CA ASP A 122 9.58 -19.51 9.72
C ASP A 122 8.23 -19.42 10.44
N SER A 123 7.17 -18.98 9.74
CA SER A 123 5.85 -18.83 10.34
C SER A 123 5.06 -20.13 10.30
N GLU A 124 4.63 -20.60 11.47
CA GLU A 124 3.76 -21.76 11.57
C GLU A 124 2.40 -21.46 10.92
N LYS A 125 1.95 -22.35 10.03
CA LYS A 125 0.68 -22.24 9.31
C LYS A 125 -0.16 -23.49 9.48
N PRO A 126 -1.50 -23.35 9.60
CA PRO A 126 -2.36 -24.50 9.68
C PRO A 126 -2.43 -25.25 8.34
N VAL A 127 -2.58 -26.57 8.42
CA VAL A 127 -2.73 -27.42 7.24
C VAL A 127 -4.19 -27.46 6.82
N VAL A 128 -4.50 -26.86 5.67
CA VAL A 128 -5.88 -26.70 5.16
C VAL A 128 -6.11 -27.50 3.88
N GLY A 129 -5.05 -27.90 3.17
CA GLY A 129 -5.13 -28.69 1.95
C GLY A 129 -4.21 -29.91 1.98
N MET A 130 -4.59 -30.96 1.27
CA MET A 130 -3.78 -32.16 1.09
C MET A 130 -3.95 -32.72 -0.32
N LEU A 131 -2.85 -32.97 -1.01
CA LEU A 131 -2.81 -33.78 -2.23
C LEU A 131 -2.45 -35.21 -1.85
N VAL A 132 -3.32 -36.17 -2.16
CA VAL A 132 -3.15 -37.57 -1.80
C VAL A 132 -3.42 -38.48 -2.98
N LYS A 133 -2.73 -39.62 -3.01
CA LYS A 133 -3.01 -40.67 -4.00
C LYS A 133 -4.31 -41.39 -3.66
N LYS A 134 -5.11 -41.70 -4.67
CA LYS A 134 -6.41 -42.39 -4.56
C LYS A 134 -6.35 -43.64 -3.69
N HIS A 135 -5.38 -44.52 -3.93
CA HIS A 135 -5.27 -45.79 -3.18
C HIS A 135 -4.99 -45.59 -1.68
N ILE A 136 -4.28 -44.53 -1.32
CA ILE A 136 -4.00 -44.19 0.10
C ILE A 136 -5.29 -43.74 0.78
N LEU A 137 -6.05 -42.85 0.13
CA LEU A 137 -7.33 -42.39 0.65
C LEU A 137 -8.34 -43.54 0.73
N GLU A 138 -8.38 -44.42 -0.27
CA GLU A 138 -9.26 -45.59 -0.29
C GLU A 138 -9.00 -46.53 0.89
N ALA A 139 -7.73 -46.86 1.16
CA ALA A 139 -7.37 -47.74 2.27
C ALA A 139 -7.78 -47.15 3.63
N TYR A 140 -7.73 -45.82 3.77
CA TYR A 140 -8.08 -45.14 5.01
C TYR A 140 -9.60 -44.95 5.18
N ILE A 141 -10.30 -44.52 4.13
CA ILE A 141 -11.72 -44.12 4.19
C ILE A 141 -12.64 -45.29 4.56
N GLN A 142 -12.24 -46.52 4.23
CA GLN A 142 -13.01 -47.73 4.54
C GLN A 142 -13.10 -48.05 6.03
N HIS A 143 -12.14 -47.58 6.84
CA HIS A 143 -12.04 -47.93 8.26
C HIS A 143 -12.18 -46.71 9.19
N ALA A 144 -12.11 -45.49 8.66
CA ALA A 144 -12.11 -44.29 9.47
C ALA A 144 -13.55 -43.84 9.88
N PRO A 145 -13.74 -43.33 11.11
CA PRO A 145 -15.03 -42.81 11.57
C PRO A 145 -15.53 -41.62 10.74
N ALA A 146 -16.83 -41.61 10.43
CA ALA A 146 -17.45 -40.56 9.60
C ALA A 146 -17.26 -39.13 10.13
N ILE A 147 -17.14 -38.95 11.44
CA ILE A 147 -16.88 -37.66 12.09
C ILE A 147 -15.61 -36.96 11.55
N ARG A 148 -14.62 -37.73 11.09
CA ARG A 148 -13.36 -37.19 10.54
C ARG A 148 -13.53 -36.51 9.19
N PHE A 149 -14.63 -36.77 8.47
CA PHE A 149 -14.86 -36.23 7.13
C PHE A 149 -15.85 -35.06 7.09
N GLN A 150 -16.55 -34.76 8.19
CA GLN A 150 -17.66 -33.79 8.20
C GLN A 150 -17.30 -32.38 7.73
N LYS A 151 -16.04 -31.97 7.91
CA LYS A 151 -15.52 -30.65 7.52
C LYS A 151 -14.57 -30.71 6.33
N LEU A 152 -14.48 -31.86 5.66
CA LEU A 152 -13.58 -32.08 4.55
C LEU A 152 -14.37 -32.11 3.24
N GLU A 153 -13.85 -31.40 2.26
CA GLU A 153 -14.29 -31.43 0.88
C GLU A 153 -13.16 -32.02 0.04
N TRP A 154 -13.51 -32.62 -1.09
CA TRP A 154 -12.52 -33.21 -1.99
C TRP A 154 -12.93 -33.07 -3.44
N VAL A 155 -11.93 -33.24 -4.30
CA VAL A 155 -12.06 -33.21 -5.75
C VAL A 155 -11.04 -34.17 -6.36
N ILE A 156 -11.42 -34.79 -7.46
CA ILE A 156 -10.55 -35.67 -8.24
C ILE A 156 -9.79 -34.80 -9.23
N ILE A 157 -8.46 -34.80 -9.16
CA ILE A 157 -7.62 -34.05 -10.11
C ILE A 157 -7.38 -34.89 -11.36
N ASN A 158 -7.07 -36.17 -11.17
CA ASN A 158 -6.86 -37.16 -12.23
C ASN A 158 -7.13 -38.58 -11.67
N ASP A 159 -6.89 -39.61 -12.47
CA ASP A 159 -7.20 -41.01 -12.12
C ASP A 159 -6.54 -41.49 -10.81
N GLU A 160 -5.41 -40.89 -10.44
CA GLU A 160 -4.60 -41.32 -9.28
C GLU A 160 -4.53 -40.28 -8.15
N SER A 161 -4.94 -39.04 -8.37
CA SER A 161 -4.67 -37.92 -7.47
C SER A 161 -5.93 -37.19 -7.03
N ILE A 162 -6.03 -36.95 -5.73
CA ILE A 162 -7.17 -36.33 -5.07
C ILE A 162 -6.68 -35.16 -4.25
N PHE A 163 -7.39 -34.03 -4.33
CA PHE A 163 -7.17 -32.90 -3.44
C PHE A 163 -8.25 -32.84 -2.39
N ILE A 164 -7.84 -32.71 -1.13
CA ILE A 164 -8.72 -32.59 0.03
C ILE A 164 -8.53 -31.20 0.63
N VAL A 165 -9.62 -30.54 1.00
CA VAL A 165 -9.64 -29.23 1.65
C VAL A 165 -10.45 -29.32 2.94
N GLY A 166 -9.90 -28.75 4.01
CA GLY A 166 -10.60 -28.60 5.29
C GLY A 166 -9.77 -29.03 6.49
N GLU A 167 -10.36 -28.87 7.67
CA GLU A 167 -9.72 -29.13 8.96
C GLU A 167 -10.65 -29.90 9.91
N PRO A 168 -10.15 -30.86 10.71
CA PRO A 168 -8.75 -31.28 10.80
C PRO A 168 -8.35 -32.18 9.62
N ASN A 169 -7.07 -32.10 9.22
CA ASN A 169 -6.57 -32.93 8.14
C ASN A 169 -6.52 -34.44 8.51
N LEU A 170 -6.51 -35.31 7.50
CA LEU A 170 -6.46 -36.75 7.69
C LEU A 170 -5.03 -37.22 8.04
N PRO A 171 -4.88 -38.21 8.94
CA PRO A 171 -3.58 -38.78 9.31
C PRO A 171 -3.10 -39.79 8.25
N ILE A 172 -2.98 -39.36 7.01
CA ILE A 172 -2.54 -40.17 5.87
C ILE A 172 -1.38 -39.47 5.14
N GLN A 173 -0.62 -40.24 4.37
CA GLN A 173 0.50 -39.70 3.60
C GLN A 173 -0.01 -38.90 2.40
N GLY A 174 0.45 -37.66 2.28
CA GLY A 174 0.15 -36.76 1.16
C GLY A 174 0.95 -35.46 1.26
N ASP A 175 0.96 -34.69 0.18
CA ASP A 175 1.57 -33.37 0.17
C ASP A 175 0.62 -32.39 0.85
N ILE A 176 1.12 -31.64 1.83
CA ILE A 176 0.32 -30.79 2.70
C ILE A 176 0.48 -29.31 2.35
N PHE A 177 -0.64 -28.58 2.40
CA PHE A 177 -0.73 -27.20 1.99
C PHE A 177 -1.41 -26.32 3.05
N TRP A 178 -0.93 -25.09 3.18
CA TRP A 178 -1.65 -24.01 3.88
C TRP A 178 -2.30 -23.07 2.87
N LYS A 179 -3.28 -22.30 3.34
CA LYS A 179 -4.09 -21.44 2.48
C LYS A 179 -3.82 -19.96 2.74
N ILE A 180 -3.64 -19.19 1.66
CA ILE A 180 -3.68 -17.72 1.66
C ILE A 180 -4.53 -17.22 0.49
N ASN A 181 -5.61 -16.50 0.79
CA ASN A 181 -6.64 -16.15 -0.19
C ASN A 181 -7.16 -17.41 -0.94
N ASN A 182 -6.97 -17.46 -2.26
CA ASN A 182 -7.31 -18.61 -3.11
C ASN A 182 -6.12 -19.53 -3.38
N PHE A 183 -4.93 -19.24 -2.84
CA PHE A 183 -3.74 -20.08 -3.01
C PHE A 183 -3.66 -21.15 -1.94
N PHE A 184 -3.27 -22.34 -2.36
CA PHE A 184 -2.72 -23.39 -1.52
C PHE A 184 -1.23 -23.50 -1.80
N LEU A 185 -0.43 -23.26 -0.76
CA LEU A 185 1.03 -23.29 -0.80
C LEU A 185 1.56 -24.44 0.06
N PRO A 186 2.65 -25.10 -0.32
CA PRO A 186 3.29 -26.13 0.50
C PRO A 186 3.57 -25.60 1.90
N ILE A 187 3.34 -26.43 2.91
CA ILE A 187 3.69 -26.10 4.30
C ILE A 187 5.18 -25.79 4.41
N GLY A 188 5.51 -24.75 5.16
CA GLY A 188 6.88 -24.25 5.30
C GLY A 188 7.34 -23.28 4.21
N TYR A 189 6.47 -22.93 3.25
CA TYR A 189 6.81 -22.00 2.17
C TYR A 189 5.86 -20.79 2.11
N ALA A 190 6.34 -19.64 1.67
CA ALA A 190 5.55 -18.45 1.38
C ALA A 190 6.08 -17.72 0.14
N PHE A 191 5.29 -16.83 -0.46
CA PHE A 191 5.79 -15.97 -1.53
C PHE A 191 6.88 -15.02 -1.01
N GLU A 192 7.98 -14.90 -1.74
CA GLU A 192 9.09 -13.98 -1.44
C GLU A 192 8.61 -12.53 -1.31
N PHE A 193 7.68 -12.12 -2.18
CA PHE A 193 7.08 -10.79 -2.19
C PHE A 193 5.57 -10.88 -1.93
N PRO A 194 5.13 -10.85 -0.64
CA PRO A 194 3.71 -10.93 -0.29
C PRO A 194 2.83 -9.86 -0.95
N ILE A 195 3.39 -8.69 -1.23
CA ILE A 195 2.68 -7.58 -1.90
C ILE A 195 2.19 -7.97 -3.31
N LEU A 196 2.87 -8.91 -3.99
CA LEU A 196 2.53 -9.34 -5.33
C LEU A 196 1.39 -10.37 -5.38
N ILE A 197 1.01 -10.97 -4.25
CA ILE A 197 0.01 -12.07 -4.20
C ILE A 197 -1.30 -11.68 -4.90
N ASN A 198 -1.78 -10.46 -4.67
CA ASN A 198 -3.03 -9.98 -5.28
C ASN A 198 -2.90 -9.74 -6.78
N ILE A 199 -1.72 -9.32 -7.25
CA ILE A 199 -1.41 -9.14 -8.67
C ILE A 199 -1.36 -10.52 -9.33
N ILE A 200 -0.61 -11.46 -8.75
CA ILE A 200 -0.48 -12.84 -9.24
C ILE A 200 -1.86 -13.50 -9.33
N ALA A 201 -2.68 -13.42 -8.27
CA ALA A 201 -4.03 -13.97 -8.27
C ALA A 201 -4.87 -13.45 -9.43
N LYS A 202 -4.85 -12.14 -9.68
CA LYS A 202 -5.60 -11.53 -10.80
C LYS A 202 -5.06 -11.94 -12.16
N THR A 203 -3.75 -12.12 -12.29
CA THR A 203 -3.11 -12.53 -13.55
C THR A 203 -3.46 -13.95 -13.93
N ILE A 204 -3.42 -14.91 -13.00
CA ILE A 204 -3.62 -16.34 -13.31
C ILE A 204 -5.04 -16.84 -13.06
N ASN A 205 -5.83 -16.14 -12.25
CA ASN A 205 -7.20 -16.53 -11.89
C ASN A 205 -8.12 -15.28 -11.82
N PRO A 206 -8.35 -14.58 -12.94
CA PRO A 206 -9.03 -13.29 -12.97
C PRO A 206 -10.46 -13.33 -12.43
N THR A 207 -11.18 -14.45 -12.61
CA THR A 207 -12.55 -14.63 -12.12
C THR A 207 -12.61 -15.01 -10.64
N SER A 208 -11.48 -15.38 -10.02
CA SER A 208 -11.41 -15.88 -8.64
C SER A 208 -12.29 -17.10 -8.34
N GLN A 209 -12.75 -17.81 -9.38
CA GLN A 209 -13.59 -19.00 -9.28
C GLN A 209 -12.80 -20.26 -8.96
N ASN A 210 -11.48 -20.22 -9.11
CA ASN A 210 -10.61 -21.36 -8.85
C ASN A 210 -9.84 -21.22 -7.53
N TYR A 211 -9.47 -22.35 -6.94
CA TYR A 211 -8.31 -22.46 -6.08
C TYR A 211 -7.05 -22.63 -6.93
N ILE A 212 -5.95 -22.07 -6.46
CA ILE A 212 -4.65 -22.10 -7.13
C ILE A 212 -3.73 -22.97 -6.27
N ILE A 213 -3.32 -24.12 -6.79
CA ILE A 213 -2.33 -24.97 -6.12
C ILE A 213 -0.98 -24.62 -6.72
N TYR A 214 -0.07 -24.10 -5.90
CA TYR A 214 1.20 -23.53 -6.36
C TYR A 214 2.38 -24.29 -5.75
N TYR A 215 3.34 -24.71 -6.57
CA TYR A 215 4.50 -25.51 -6.15
C TYR A 215 5.79 -24.68 -6.12
N THR A 216 6.82 -25.25 -5.49
CA THR A 216 8.15 -24.63 -5.36
C THR A 216 8.89 -24.46 -6.69
N GLN A 217 8.52 -25.21 -7.73
CA GLN A 217 9.12 -25.13 -9.08
C GLN A 217 8.46 -24.08 -10.00
N ASN A 218 7.65 -23.18 -9.42
CA ASN A 218 6.86 -22.18 -10.17
C ASN A 218 5.73 -22.76 -11.03
N ASP A 219 5.44 -24.05 -10.86
CA ASP A 219 4.29 -24.70 -11.45
C ASP A 219 3.04 -24.45 -10.61
N TYR A 220 1.92 -24.28 -11.30
CA TYR A 220 0.62 -24.19 -10.65
C TYR A 220 -0.46 -24.88 -11.48
N TYR A 221 -1.53 -25.28 -10.82
CA TYR A 221 -2.76 -25.65 -11.49
C TYR A 221 -3.97 -25.04 -10.79
N LEU A 222 -5.06 -24.96 -11.54
CA LEU A 222 -6.32 -24.36 -11.10
C LEU A 222 -7.33 -25.47 -10.88
N ILE A 223 -8.02 -25.41 -9.74
CA ILE A 223 -9.17 -26.27 -9.45
C ILE A 223 -10.39 -25.38 -9.29
N ASN A 224 -11.47 -25.65 -10.03
CA ASN A 224 -12.70 -24.91 -9.85
C ASN A 224 -13.30 -25.19 -8.46
N LYS A 225 -13.67 -24.13 -7.73
CA LYS A 225 -14.26 -24.25 -6.40
C LYS A 225 -15.59 -25.02 -6.42
N TYR A 226 -16.30 -25.03 -7.54
CA TYR A 226 -17.57 -25.73 -7.68
C TYR A 226 -17.43 -27.24 -7.91
N ASP A 227 -16.21 -27.73 -8.20
CA ASP A 227 -15.95 -29.16 -8.42
C ASP A 227 -15.74 -29.92 -7.10
N PHE A 228 -15.64 -29.19 -5.98
CA PHE A 228 -15.51 -29.79 -4.66
C PHE A 228 -16.84 -30.37 -4.18
N GLN A 229 -16.75 -31.57 -3.63
CA GLN A 229 -17.87 -32.26 -3.01
C GLN A 229 -17.51 -32.64 -1.56
N PRO A 230 -18.49 -32.81 -0.66
CA PRO A 230 -18.23 -33.30 0.68
C PRO A 230 -17.54 -34.66 0.67
N LEU A 231 -16.51 -34.83 1.49
CA LEU A 231 -15.82 -36.10 1.64
C LEU A 231 -16.65 -37.04 2.52
N SER A 232 -16.97 -38.21 1.98
CA SER A 232 -17.69 -39.26 2.69
C SER A 232 -17.42 -40.60 2.03
N ILE A 233 -17.68 -41.70 2.73
CA ILE A 233 -17.55 -43.05 2.16
C ILE A 233 -18.46 -43.19 0.93
N SER A 234 -19.68 -42.63 0.98
CA SER A 234 -20.64 -42.70 -0.11
C SER A 234 -20.21 -41.87 -1.32
N SER A 235 -19.81 -40.60 -1.12
CA SER A 235 -19.33 -39.76 -2.23
C SER A 235 -18.09 -40.36 -2.88
N PHE A 236 -17.15 -40.89 -2.10
CA PHE A 236 -15.98 -41.60 -2.62
C PHE A 236 -16.36 -42.80 -3.48
N ARG A 237 -17.28 -43.66 -3.02
CA ARG A 237 -17.73 -44.82 -3.79
C ARG A 237 -18.44 -44.42 -5.07
N LEU A 238 -19.36 -43.45 -5.01
CA LEU A 238 -20.11 -43.00 -6.17
C LEU A 238 -19.22 -42.45 -7.29
N SER A 239 -18.11 -41.80 -6.93
CA SER A 239 -17.17 -41.24 -7.91
C SER A 239 -16.28 -42.27 -8.59
N PHE A 240 -16.10 -43.47 -8.03
CA PHE A 240 -15.14 -44.47 -8.56
C PHE A 240 -15.72 -45.86 -8.86
N TYR A 241 -16.91 -46.20 -8.36
CA TYR A 241 -17.55 -47.51 -8.60
C TYR A 241 -18.61 -47.46 -9.71
N ASN A 242 -18.90 -46.29 -10.28
CA ASN A 242 -19.80 -46.09 -11.43
C ASN A 242 -19.06 -45.81 -12.76
N LEU A 243 -17.76 -46.12 -12.82
CA LEU A 243 -16.91 -46.09 -14.02
C LEU A 243 -16.44 -47.52 -14.31
#